data_AF-A0AA41XEF0-F1
#
_entry.id   AF-A0AA41XEF0-F1
#
_cell.length_a   1.000
_cell.length_b   1.000
_cell.length_c   1.000
_cell.angle_alpha   90.00
_cell.angle_beta   90.00
_cell.angle_gamma   90.00
#
_symmetry.space_group_name_H-M   'P 1'
#
loop_
_entity.id
_entity.type
_entity.pdbx_description
1 polymer ?
#
loop_
_entity_poly.entity_id
_entity_poly.type
_entity_poly.pdbx_seq_one_letter_code
_entity_poly.pdbx_strand_id
1 'polypeptide(L)'
;MARRFRVGYHFFQEHTSVTELRLVAQYADMWSTFGPPESWTAKNKVLDEWCNRVGRSPADTERTVFIRDSEIPNVDQCVDAGAQHIVVGGPAPFDLGPLRTLLAAADR
;
A
#
# COMPACT_ATOMS: atom_id res chain seq x y z
N MET A 1 -4.56 16.07 -21.94
CA MET A 1 -5.12 14.78 -22.42
C MET A 1 -5.10 13.80 -21.27
N ALA A 2 -6.23 13.15 -20.96
CA ALA A 2 -6.22 12.06 -19.99
C ALA A 2 -5.38 10.89 -20.52
N ARG A 3 -4.57 10.26 -19.66
CA ARG A 3 -3.79 9.07 -20.01
C ARG A 3 -4.73 7.94 -20.44
N ARG A 4 -4.33 7.14 -21.44
CA ARG A 4 -5.08 5.96 -21.88
C ARG A 4 -5.10 4.82 -20.85
N PHE A 5 -4.12 4.78 -19.94
CA PHE A 5 -3.98 3.76 -18.90
C PHE A 5 -3.33 4.34 -17.63
N ARG A 6 -3.53 3.67 -16.48
CA ARG A 6 -2.85 3.94 -15.20
C ARG A 6 -1.59 3.09 -15.05
N VAL A 7 -0.59 3.62 -14.36
CA VAL A 7 0.71 2.97 -14.12
C VAL A 7 0.90 2.77 -12.61
N GLY A 8 1.00 1.52 -12.17
CA GLY A 8 1.32 1.18 -10.78
C GLY A 8 2.77 0.73 -10.61
N TYR A 9 3.33 0.93 -9.42
CA TYR A 9 4.61 0.34 -9.03
C TYR A 9 4.45 -0.51 -7.77
N HIS A 10 4.99 -1.72 -7.80
CA HIS A 10 4.96 -2.67 -6.69
C HIS A 10 6.37 -3.07 -6.28
N PHE A 11 6.67 -3.03 -4.98
CA PHE A 11 7.93 -3.49 -4.41
C PHE A 11 7.81 -4.92 -3.90
N PHE A 12 8.51 -5.85 -4.56
CA PHE A 12 8.56 -7.25 -4.15
C PHE A 12 9.55 -7.54 -2.99
N GLN A 13 10.27 -6.53 -2.52
CA GLN A 13 11.24 -6.66 -1.43
C GLN A 13 10.86 -5.75 -0.26
N GLU A 14 11.12 -6.20 0.96
CA GLU A 14 10.81 -5.45 2.19
C GLU A 14 11.58 -4.12 2.28
N HIS A 15 12.71 -4.00 1.58
CA HIS A 15 13.49 -2.77 1.51
C HIS A 15 13.03 -1.90 0.34
N THR A 16 12.50 -0.72 0.66
CA THR A 16 12.19 0.34 -0.30
C THR A 16 13.17 1.49 -0.06
N SER A 17 13.89 1.89 -1.09
CA SER A 17 14.79 3.03 -1.04
C SER A 17 14.05 4.36 -1.20
N VAL A 18 14.65 5.43 -0.67
CA VAL A 18 14.11 6.79 -0.79
C VAL A 18 14.02 7.24 -2.25
N THR A 19 14.95 6.79 -3.10
CA THR A 19 14.98 7.11 -4.53
C THR A 19 13.77 6.55 -5.27
N GLU A 20 13.30 5.36 -4.89
CA GLU A 20 12.17 4.73 -5.55
C GLU A 20 10.84 5.40 -5.16
N LEU A 21 10.65 5.79 -3.89
CA LEU A 21 9.47 6.55 -3.46
C LEU A 21 9.36 7.91 -4.16
N ARG A 22 10.50 8.56 -4.45
CA ARG A 22 10.51 9.78 -5.28
C ARG A 22 9.95 9.51 -6.69
N LEU A 23 10.32 8.40 -7.33
CA LEU A 23 9.82 8.07 -8.67
C LEU A 23 8.33 7.73 -8.64
N VAL A 24 7.89 7.00 -7.62
CA VAL A 24 6.46 6.72 -7.39
C VAL A 24 5.67 8.03 -7.25
N ALA A 25 6.14 8.95 -6.40
CA ALA A 25 5.51 10.26 -6.23
C ALA A 25 5.38 11.02 -7.55
N GLN A 26 6.41 10.97 -8.42
CA GLN A 26 6.40 11.70 -9.69
C GLN A 26 5.49 11.07 -10.76
N TYR A 27 5.41 9.75 -10.85
CA TYR A 27 4.92 9.10 -12.07
C TYR A 27 3.82 8.06 -11.88
N ALA A 28 3.73 7.43 -10.70
CA ALA A 28 2.86 6.27 -10.48
C ALA A 28 1.46 6.71 -10.08
N ASP A 29 0.45 6.12 -10.69
CA ASP A 29 -0.97 6.26 -10.32
C ASP A 29 -1.34 5.32 -9.16
N MET A 30 -0.50 4.34 -8.81
CA MET A 30 -0.69 3.41 -7.68
C MET A 30 0.67 2.98 -7.10
N TRP A 31 0.72 2.83 -5.79
CA TRP A 31 1.85 2.28 -5.05
C TRP A 31 1.42 1.09 -4.19
N SER A 32 2.15 -0.01 -4.29
CA SER A 32 1.95 -1.20 -3.49
C SER A 32 3.28 -1.71 -2.92
N THR A 33 3.27 -2.15 -1.67
CA THR A 33 4.42 -2.82 -1.03
C THR A 33 3.90 -3.74 0.09
N PHE A 34 4.83 -4.46 0.71
CA PHE A 34 4.53 -5.32 1.85
C PHE A 34 4.43 -4.55 3.17
N GLY A 35 3.72 -5.15 4.12
CA GLY A 35 3.81 -4.85 5.53
C GLY A 35 5.21 -5.15 6.13
N PRO A 36 5.33 -5.13 7.47
CA PRO A 36 4.25 -5.00 8.44
C PRO A 36 3.61 -3.59 8.46
N PRO A 37 2.42 -3.42 9.07
CA PRO A 37 1.68 -2.15 9.04
C PRO A 37 2.48 -0.93 9.46
N GLU A 38 3.31 -1.04 10.50
CA GLU A 38 4.21 0.03 10.95
C GLU A 38 5.19 0.49 9.85
N SER A 39 5.84 -0.47 9.19
CA SER A 39 6.81 -0.21 8.11
C SER A 39 6.13 0.41 6.89
N TRP A 40 4.95 -0.10 6.53
CA TRP A 40 4.15 0.46 5.45
C TRP A 40 3.75 1.91 5.74
N THR A 41 3.25 2.19 6.95
CA THR A 41 2.86 3.54 7.40
C THR A 41 4.03 4.53 7.38
N ALA A 42 5.20 4.10 7.84
CA ALA A 42 6.42 4.92 7.80
C ALA A 42 6.81 5.27 6.35
N LYS A 43 6.78 4.29 5.43
CA LYS A 43 7.05 4.52 4.00
C LYS A 43 5.98 5.39 3.34
N ASN A 44 4.71 5.22 3.73
CA ASN A 44 3.61 6.00 3.19
C ASN A 44 3.79 7.49 3.51
N LYS A 45 4.20 7.82 4.74
CA LYS A 45 4.53 9.19 5.13
C LYS A 45 5.66 9.78 4.26
N VAL A 46 6.71 9.00 4.01
CA VAL A 46 7.81 9.44 3.13
C VAL A 46 7.32 9.65 1.69
N LEU A 47 6.40 8.82 1.21
CA LEU A 47 5.78 9.02 -0.10
C LEU A 47 4.98 10.34 -0.15
N ASP A 48 4.21 10.66 0.88
CA ASP A 48 3.48 11.92 0.98
C ASP A 48 4.42 13.14 0.99
N GLU A 49 5.53 13.06 1.73
CA GLU A 49 6.58 14.08 1.73
C GLU A 49 7.16 14.29 0.32
N TRP A 50 7.37 13.21 -0.44
CA TRP A 50 7.82 13.30 -1.83
C TRP A 50 6.76 13.89 -2.75
N CYS A 51 5.49 13.47 -2.63
CA CYS A 51 4.37 14.05 -3.37
C CYS A 51 4.32 15.57 -3.20
N ASN A 52 4.39 16.04 -1.94
CA ASN A 52 4.43 17.47 -1.62
C ASN A 52 5.65 18.16 -2.26
N ARG A 53 6.85 17.55 -2.17
CA ARG A 53 8.08 18.12 -2.73
C ARG A 53 8.06 18.24 -4.26
N VAL A 54 7.37 17.33 -4.95
CA VAL A 54 7.26 17.35 -6.43
C VAL A 54 6.01 18.08 -6.92
N GLY A 55 5.20 18.65 -6.01
CA GLY A 55 4.01 19.43 -6.34
C GLY A 55 2.85 18.58 -6.85
N ARG A 56 2.74 17.32 -6.42
CA ARG A 56 1.64 16.41 -6.77
C ARG A 56 0.80 16.09 -5.54
N SER A 57 -0.51 15.96 -5.69
CA SER A 57 -1.38 15.55 -4.59
C SER A 57 -1.05 14.11 -4.18
N PRO A 58 -0.86 13.82 -2.87
CA PRO A 58 -0.72 12.44 -2.39
C PRO A 58 -1.88 11.52 -2.81
N ALA A 59 -3.08 12.08 -2.93
CA ALA A 59 -4.30 11.37 -3.34
C ALA A 59 -4.32 10.96 -4.82
N ASP A 60 -3.42 11.50 -5.66
CA ASP A 60 -3.30 11.11 -7.07
C ASP A 60 -2.63 9.75 -7.25
N THR A 61 -2.06 9.19 -6.18
CA THR A 61 -1.44 7.87 -6.16
C THR A 61 -2.30 6.96 -5.27
N GLU A 62 -2.83 5.88 -5.82
CA GLU A 62 -3.60 4.91 -5.05
C GLU A 62 -2.69 4.12 -4.10
N ARG A 63 -3.16 3.86 -2.87
CA ARG A 63 -2.39 3.24 -1.79
C ARG A 63 -2.86 1.81 -1.53
N THR A 64 -1.98 0.84 -1.76
CA THR A 64 -2.22 -0.57 -1.43
C THR A 64 -1.14 -1.13 -0.53
N VAL A 65 -1.53 -2.10 0.31
CA VAL A 65 -0.61 -2.88 1.12
C VAL A 65 -0.91 -4.36 0.96
N PHE A 66 0.14 -5.15 0.83
CA PHE A 66 0.06 -6.60 0.97
C PHE A 66 0.49 -6.99 2.39
N ILE A 67 -0.38 -7.72 3.09
CA ILE A 67 -0.15 -8.20 4.45
C ILE A 67 -0.20 -9.73 4.52
N ARG A 68 0.44 -10.27 5.55
CA ARG A 68 0.31 -11.66 5.99
C ARG A 68 -0.90 -11.83 6.90
N ASP A 69 -1.36 -13.06 7.06
CA ASP A 69 -2.44 -13.43 7.98
C ASP A 69 -2.20 -12.97 9.42
N SER A 70 -0.95 -13.09 9.89
CA SER A 70 -0.52 -12.66 11.23
C SER A 70 -0.60 -11.15 11.45
N GLU A 71 -0.71 -10.35 10.38
CA GLU A 71 -0.71 -8.88 10.43
C GLU A 71 -2.14 -8.30 10.42
N ILE A 72 -3.16 -9.10 10.10
CA ILE A 72 -4.57 -8.68 10.06
C ILE A 72 -5.03 -7.97 11.35
N PRO A 73 -4.65 -8.41 12.57
CA PRO A 73 -5.07 -7.71 13.80
C PRO A 73 -4.63 -6.24 13.88
N ASN A 74 -3.62 -5.84 13.10
CA ASN A 74 -3.08 -4.48 13.05
C ASN A 74 -3.40 -3.74 11.74
N VAL A 75 -4.33 -4.25 10.92
CA VAL A 75 -4.66 -3.68 9.61
C VAL A 75 -5.14 -2.23 9.68
N ASP A 76 -5.82 -1.86 10.78
CA ASP A 76 -6.35 -0.52 11.00
C ASP A 76 -5.23 0.54 10.98
N GLN A 77 -3.98 0.18 11.34
CA GLN A 77 -2.84 1.11 11.23
C GLN A 77 -2.57 1.53 9.79
N CYS A 78 -2.71 0.62 8.82
CA CYS A 78 -2.56 0.94 7.40
C CYS A 78 -3.75 1.77 6.91
N VAL A 79 -4.97 1.42 7.34
CA VAL A 79 -6.21 2.10 6.93
C VAL A 79 -6.20 3.55 7.44
N ASP A 80 -5.90 3.77 8.72
CA ASP A 80 -5.77 5.10 9.33
C ASP A 80 -4.66 5.93 8.68
N ALA A 81 -3.59 5.27 8.21
CA ALA A 81 -2.53 5.90 7.44
C ALA A 81 -2.89 6.16 5.97
N GLY A 82 -4.06 5.73 5.49
CA GLY A 82 -4.58 6.04 4.15
C GLY A 82 -4.48 4.91 3.13
N ALA A 83 -4.26 3.66 3.54
CA ALA A 83 -4.37 2.51 2.64
C ALA A 83 -5.82 2.38 2.15
N GLN A 84 -5.98 2.23 0.83
CA GLN A 84 -7.29 2.11 0.19
C GLN A 84 -7.63 0.65 -0.10
N HIS A 85 -6.61 -0.17 -0.39
CA HIS A 85 -6.76 -1.59 -0.67
C HIS A 85 -5.81 -2.41 0.21
N ILE A 86 -6.38 -3.32 1.01
CA ILE A 86 -5.64 -4.32 1.79
C ILE A 86 -5.70 -5.65 1.04
N VAL A 87 -4.53 -6.20 0.72
CA VAL A 87 -4.40 -7.51 0.08
C VAL A 87 -3.82 -8.48 1.10
N VAL A 88 -4.54 -9.56 1.41
CA VAL A 88 -3.99 -10.65 2.22
C VAL A 88 -3.54 -11.77 1.32
N GLY A 89 -2.29 -12.19 1.47
CA GLY A 89 -1.77 -13.39 0.82
C GLY A 89 -1.68 -14.57 1.76
N GLY A 90 -1.72 -15.77 1.18
CA GLY A 90 -1.48 -17.02 1.88
C GLY A 90 -0.76 -18.02 0.97
N PRO A 91 0.02 -18.95 1.54
CA PRO A 91 0.62 -20.02 0.76
C PRO A 91 -0.46 -20.98 0.22
N ALA A 92 -0.11 -21.75 -0.80
CA ALA A 92 -0.92 -22.89 -1.22
C ALA A 92 -1.20 -23.80 0.01
N PRO A 93 -2.43 -24.33 0.18
CA PRO A 93 -3.51 -24.45 -0.81
C PRO A 93 -4.46 -23.23 -0.92
N PHE A 94 -4.05 -22.04 -0.48
CA PHE A 94 -4.84 -20.80 -0.51
C PHE A 94 -6.08 -20.86 0.38
N ASP A 95 -5.85 -21.03 1.68
CA ASP A 95 -6.94 -20.90 2.66
C ASP A 95 -7.54 -19.48 2.60
N LEU A 96 -8.87 -19.43 2.51
CA LEU A 96 -9.65 -18.19 2.51
C LEU A 96 -10.03 -17.74 3.92
N GLY A 97 -9.64 -18.46 4.97
CA GLY A 97 -9.79 -18.06 6.37
C GLY A 97 -9.30 -16.63 6.64
N PRO A 98 -8.04 -16.28 6.30
CA PRO A 98 -7.52 -14.93 6.45
C PRO A 98 -8.35 -13.86 5.71
N LEU A 99 -8.83 -14.17 4.49
CA LEU A 99 -9.70 -13.26 3.74
C LEU A 99 -11.02 -13.01 4.46
N ARG A 100 -11.64 -14.05 5.05
CA ARG A 100 -12.87 -13.88 5.86
C ARG A 100 -12.63 -13.00 7.09
N THR A 101 -11.50 -13.18 7.78
CA THR A 101 -11.13 -12.33 8.91
C THR A 101 -10.93 -10.88 8.48
N LEU A 102 -10.28 -10.64 7.33
CA LEU A 102 -10.08 -9.30 6.79
C LEU A 102 -11.40 -8.65 6.36
N LEU A 103 -12.33 -9.40 5.75
CA LEU A 103 -13.66 -8.90 5.42
C LEU A 103 -14.44 -8.45 6.67
N ALA A 104 -14.44 -9.27 7.71
CA ALA A 104 -15.07 -8.90 8.98
C ALA A 104 -14.42 -7.67 9.63
N ALA A 105 -13.16 -7.36 9.30
CA ALA A 105 -12.50 -6.14 9.74
C ALA A 105 -12.91 -4.91 8.93
N ALA A 106 -13.17 -5.07 7.63
CA ALA A 106 -13.61 -4.00 6.75
C ALA A 106 -15.07 -3.55 7.01
N ASP A 107 -15.91 -4.44 7.54
CA ASP A 107 -17.33 -4.17 7.82
C ASP A 107 -17.60 -3.52 9.20
N ARG A 108 -16.55 -3.27 10.01
CA ARG A 108 -16.68 -2.61 11.32
C ARG A 108 -16.83 -1.10 11.19
#